data_AF-A0A7S2J9U0-F1
#
_entry.id   AF-A0A7S2J9U0-F1
#
_cell.length_a   1.000
_cell.length_b   1.000
_cell.length_c   1.000
_cell.angle_alpha   90.00
_cell.angle_beta   90.00
_cell.angle_gamma   90.00
#
_symmetry.space_group_name_H-M   'P 1'
#
loop_
_entity.id
_entity.type
_entity.pdbx_description
1 polymer ?
#
loop_
_entity_poly.entity_id
_entity_poly.type
_entity_poly.pdbx_seq_one_letter_code
_entity_poly.pdbx_strand_id
1 'polypeptide(L)'
;VDQMRLARVDGFLGEAQLLDAALNKLDGKELPPGRRRTVWFAFKFDCAAKGDGVSLTKDRQVASFGRDNCVLGDMLIPDFGQAYWEIMVTSGTNAYIGIARRERIDVHRNMGSGGGIAFRGIGGSEKWKECSHSDYGRRLGRGDR
;
A
#
# COMPACT_ATOMS: atom_id res chain seq x y z
N VAL A 1 -29.91 10.04 22.36
CA VAL A 1 -29.68 8.76 21.65
C VAL A 1 -29.57 9.11 20.19
N ASP A 2 -28.34 9.33 19.70
CA ASP A 2 -28.09 9.54 18.28
C ASP A 2 -27.31 8.34 17.76
N GLN A 3 -28.04 7.39 17.18
CA GLN A 3 -27.45 6.24 16.52
C GLN A 3 -26.73 6.73 15.26
N MET A 4 -25.40 6.76 15.30
CA MET A 4 -24.56 6.84 14.10
C MET A 4 -24.88 5.64 13.21
N ARG A 5 -25.62 5.89 12.12
CA ARG A 5 -25.91 4.88 11.10
C ARG A 5 -24.66 4.71 10.23
N LEU A 6 -23.89 3.65 10.49
CA LEU A 6 -22.89 3.12 9.58
C LEU A 6 -23.62 2.47 8.39
N ALA A 7 -23.74 3.19 7.28
CA ALA A 7 -24.20 2.62 6.02
C ALA A 7 -23.02 1.98 5.30
N ARG A 8 -23.02 0.65 5.21
CA ARG A 8 -22.04 -0.11 4.43
C ARG A 8 -22.51 -0.14 2.98
N VAL A 9 -21.93 0.71 2.16
CA VAL A 9 -22.01 0.59 0.69
C VAL A 9 -20.57 0.51 0.18
N ASP A 10 -20.19 -0.67 -0.30
CA ASP A 10 -19.02 -0.94 -1.12
C ASP A 10 -17.66 -0.34 -0.68
N GLY A 11 -17.34 -0.48 0.60
CA GLY A 11 -15.95 -0.44 1.05
C GLY A 11 -15.34 0.93 1.38
N PHE A 12 -16.14 2.01 1.43
CA PHE A 12 -15.67 3.28 1.99
C PHE A 12 -16.19 3.49 3.42
N LEU A 13 -15.26 3.57 4.38
CA LEU A 13 -15.51 4.05 5.74
C LEU A 13 -14.96 5.48 5.84
N GLY A 14 -15.86 6.46 5.81
CA GLY A 14 -15.53 7.84 6.09
C GLY A 14 -16.58 8.44 7.02
N GLU A 15 -16.15 9.28 7.98
CA GLU A 15 -17.03 10.16 8.74
C GLU A 15 -17.91 11.00 7.79
N ALA A 16 -19.14 11.35 8.20
CA ALA A 16 -20.19 11.89 7.33
C ALA A 16 -19.76 13.04 6.38
N GLN A 17 -18.76 13.85 6.76
CA GLN A 17 -18.20 14.93 5.93
C GLN A 17 -17.38 14.43 4.72
N LEU A 18 -16.88 13.18 4.76
CA LEU A 18 -16.13 12.53 3.69
C LEU A 18 -17.04 11.99 2.59
N LEU A 19 -18.28 11.59 2.93
CA LEU A 19 -19.28 11.14 1.97
C LEU A 19 -19.81 12.33 1.14
N ASP A 20 -20.12 13.45 1.78
CA ASP A 20 -20.54 14.68 1.10
C ASP A 20 -19.48 15.20 0.12
N ALA A 21 -18.19 15.06 0.45
CA ALA A 21 -17.11 15.50 -0.43
C ALA A 21 -16.85 14.54 -1.61
N ALA A 22 -17.17 13.26 -1.47
CA ALA A 22 -17.16 12.29 -2.57
C ALA A 22 -18.33 12.53 -3.53
N LEU A 23 -19.53 12.80 -2.99
CA LEU A 23 -20.71 13.19 -3.75
C LEU A 23 -20.49 14.53 -4.48
N ASN A 24 -19.94 15.54 -3.83
CA ASN A 24 -19.62 16.84 -4.47
C ASN A 24 -18.60 16.71 -5.64
N LYS A 25 -17.74 15.68 -5.65
CA LYS A 25 -16.79 15.41 -6.75
C LYS A 25 -17.47 14.68 -7.92
N LEU A 26 -18.48 13.85 -7.66
CA LEU A 26 -19.36 13.29 -8.71
C LEU A 26 -20.21 14.40 -9.37
N ASP A 27 -20.59 15.42 -8.59
CA ASP A 27 -21.37 16.58 -9.05
C ASP A 27 -20.51 17.72 -9.65
N GLY A 28 -19.20 17.50 -9.84
CA GLY A 28 -18.33 18.45 -10.55
C GLY A 28 -18.02 19.77 -9.82
N LYS A 29 -18.13 19.84 -8.49
CA LYS A 29 -17.78 21.03 -7.72
C LYS A 29 -16.32 20.98 -7.24
N GLU A 30 -15.51 21.96 -7.65
CA GLU A 30 -14.13 22.11 -7.18
C GLU A 30 -14.09 22.55 -5.70
N LEU A 31 -13.29 21.84 -4.88
CA LEU A 31 -13.07 22.24 -3.49
C LEU A 31 -11.92 23.26 -3.38
N PRO A 32 -11.98 24.19 -2.40
CA PRO A 32 -11.04 25.30 -2.30
C PRO A 32 -9.57 24.84 -2.08
N PRO A 33 -8.59 25.65 -2.53
CA PRO A 33 -7.17 25.34 -2.42
C PRO A 33 -6.73 25.28 -0.94
N GLY A 34 -5.95 24.27 -0.57
CA GLY A 34 -5.26 24.21 0.74
C GLY A 34 -5.52 22.97 1.59
N ARG A 35 -6.50 22.13 1.27
CA ARG A 35 -6.69 20.82 1.93
C ARG A 35 -6.19 19.68 1.04
N ARG A 36 -4.92 19.28 1.20
CA ARG A 36 -4.43 18.02 0.66
C ARG A 36 -5.14 16.89 1.41
N ARG A 37 -6.09 16.23 0.75
CA ARG A 37 -6.90 15.15 1.32
C ARG A 37 -6.02 13.92 1.54
N THR A 38 -5.97 13.40 2.76
CA THR A 38 -5.39 12.09 3.05
C THR A 38 -6.47 11.03 2.85
N VAL A 39 -6.25 10.14 1.89
CA VAL A 39 -7.10 8.98 1.64
C VAL A 39 -6.50 7.80 2.39
N TRP A 40 -7.27 7.28 3.33
CA TRP A 40 -7.03 5.98 3.96
C TRP A 40 -7.65 4.91 3.06
N PHE A 41 -6.86 3.92 2.67
CA PHE A 41 -7.38 2.80 1.90
C PHE A 41 -6.82 1.50 2.45
N ALA A 42 -7.72 0.53 2.61
CA ALA A 42 -7.35 -0.86 2.87
C ALA A 42 -7.29 -1.58 1.53
N PHE A 43 -6.22 -2.33 1.30
CA PHE A 43 -6.07 -3.13 0.08
C PHE A 43 -5.88 -4.60 0.43
N LYS A 44 -6.09 -5.47 -0.55
CA LYS A 44 -5.72 -6.88 -0.49
C LYS A 44 -4.54 -7.12 -1.41
N PHE A 45 -3.79 -8.18 -1.19
CA PHE A 45 -2.78 -8.61 -2.13
C PHE A 45 -3.42 -9.14 -3.41
N ASP A 46 -2.85 -8.77 -4.55
CA ASP A 46 -3.37 -9.11 -5.86
C ASP A 46 -2.84 -10.48 -6.32
N CYS A 47 -3.76 -11.41 -6.59
CA CYS A 47 -3.41 -12.73 -7.12
C CYS A 47 -2.81 -12.68 -8.53
N ALA A 48 -3.16 -11.65 -9.31
CA ALA A 48 -2.71 -11.48 -10.69
C ALA A 48 -1.40 -10.68 -10.80
N ALA A 49 -0.93 -10.05 -9.72
CA ALA A 49 0.30 -9.27 -9.69
C ALA A 49 1.20 -9.72 -8.55
N LYS A 50 1.56 -11.01 -8.56
CA LYS A 50 2.48 -11.64 -7.63
C LYS A 50 3.47 -12.53 -8.37
N GLY A 51 4.68 -12.66 -7.85
CA GLY A 51 5.62 -13.67 -8.32
C GLY A 51 5.17 -15.09 -7.98
N ASP A 52 5.71 -16.07 -8.70
CA ASP A 52 5.38 -17.50 -8.50
C ASP A 52 5.79 -18.01 -7.12
N GLY A 53 6.82 -17.39 -6.53
CA GLY A 53 7.28 -17.68 -5.18
C GLY A 53 6.42 -17.05 -4.07
N VAL A 54 5.28 -16.42 -4.40
CA VAL A 54 4.38 -15.80 -3.41
C VAL A 54 3.12 -16.63 -3.21
N SER A 55 2.82 -16.94 -1.95
CA SER A 55 1.57 -17.58 -1.52
C SER A 55 0.71 -16.59 -0.73
N LEU A 56 -0.59 -16.57 -1.00
CA LEU A 56 -1.55 -15.67 -0.33
C LEU A 56 -2.54 -16.48 0.50
N THR A 57 -2.97 -15.92 1.64
CA THR A 57 -4.13 -16.45 2.38
C THR A 57 -5.41 -16.29 1.57
N LYS A 58 -6.45 -17.06 1.92
CA LYS A 58 -7.75 -17.04 1.21
C LYS A 58 -8.40 -15.65 1.18
N ASP A 59 -8.24 -14.87 2.24
CA ASP A 59 -8.73 -13.49 2.34
C ASP A 59 -7.83 -12.45 1.65
N ARG A 60 -6.65 -12.89 1.19
CA ARG A 60 -5.60 -12.09 0.55
C ARG A 60 -5.06 -10.96 1.43
N GLN A 61 -5.17 -11.10 2.75
CA GLN A 61 -4.65 -10.12 3.71
C GLN A 61 -3.19 -10.42 4.12
N VAL A 62 -2.73 -11.66 3.92
CA VAL A 62 -1.37 -12.07 4.27
C VAL A 62 -0.69 -12.68 3.04
N ALA A 63 0.55 -12.29 2.81
CA ALA A 63 1.43 -12.84 1.80
C ALA A 63 2.65 -13.50 2.45
N SER A 64 2.97 -14.70 1.99
CA SER A 64 4.18 -15.44 2.34
C SER A 64 5.09 -15.49 1.12
N PHE A 65 6.38 -15.25 1.33
CA PHE A 65 7.34 -15.04 0.25
C PHE A 65 8.42 -16.11 0.28
N GLY A 66 8.72 -16.67 -0.90
CA GLY A 66 10.00 -17.32 -1.18
C GLY A 66 11.13 -16.30 -1.36
N ARG A 67 12.21 -16.71 -2.02
CA ARG A 67 13.35 -15.83 -2.32
C ARG A 67 13.01 -14.89 -3.48
N ASP A 68 13.36 -13.61 -3.35
CA ASP A 68 13.37 -12.61 -4.43
C ASP A 68 12.08 -12.56 -5.25
N ASN A 69 10.92 -12.39 -4.61
CA ASN A 69 9.65 -12.14 -5.28
C ASN A 69 8.95 -10.93 -4.64
N CYS A 70 7.99 -10.33 -5.32
CA CYS A 70 7.10 -9.35 -4.73
C CYS A 70 5.64 -9.57 -5.15
N VAL A 71 4.74 -8.85 -4.48
CA VAL A 71 3.31 -8.82 -4.76
C VAL A 71 2.81 -7.39 -4.62
N LEU A 72 1.85 -7.01 -5.46
CA LEU A 72 1.19 -5.72 -5.40
C LEU A 72 -0.13 -5.80 -4.61
N GLY A 73 -0.61 -4.64 -4.17
CA GLY A 73 -2.00 -4.48 -3.78
C GLY A 73 -2.95 -4.53 -4.98
N ASP A 74 -4.20 -4.94 -4.76
CA ASP A 74 -5.25 -4.99 -5.77
C ASP A 74 -5.90 -3.64 -6.05
N MET A 75 -5.49 -2.59 -5.33
CA MET A 75 -5.92 -1.22 -5.53
C MET A 75 -4.80 -0.35 -6.10
N LEU A 76 -5.19 0.54 -7.02
CA LEU A 76 -4.32 1.61 -7.50
C LEU A 76 -4.32 2.75 -6.49
N ILE A 77 -3.12 3.30 -6.24
CA ILE A 77 -2.98 4.53 -5.46
C ILE A 77 -3.60 5.68 -6.27
N PRO A 78 -4.50 6.49 -5.69
CA PRO A 78 -5.06 7.65 -6.39
C PRO A 78 -3.95 8.58 -6.90
N ASP A 79 -4.13 9.12 -8.10
CA ASP A 79 -3.24 10.11 -8.71
C ASP A 79 -3.45 11.53 -8.16
N PHE A 80 -4.36 11.69 -7.20
CA PHE A 80 -4.65 12.94 -6.50
C PHE A 80 -4.54 12.78 -4.98
N GLY A 81 -4.13 13.86 -4.30
CA GLY A 81 -4.09 13.92 -2.84
C GLY A 81 -2.88 13.21 -2.21
N GLN A 82 -3.06 12.72 -0.99
CA GLN A 82 -2.10 11.93 -0.25
C GLN A 82 -2.71 10.58 0.08
N ALA A 83 -1.92 9.52 -0.02
CA ALA A 83 -2.35 8.17 0.28
C ALA A 83 -1.53 7.62 1.45
N TYR A 84 -2.19 6.98 2.41
CA TYR A 84 -1.54 6.35 3.56
C TYR A 84 -2.00 4.90 3.69
N TRP A 85 -1.04 4.01 3.95
CA TRP A 85 -1.27 2.61 4.22
C TRP A 85 -0.20 2.08 5.17
N GLU A 86 -0.52 0.99 5.86
CA GLU A 86 0.40 0.31 6.78
C GLU A 86 0.58 -1.14 6.33
N ILE A 87 1.77 -1.68 6.57
CA ILE A 87 2.08 -3.09 6.34
C ILE A 87 2.69 -3.66 7.60
N MET A 88 2.08 -4.72 8.12
CA MET A 88 2.60 -5.45 9.25
C MET A 88 3.46 -6.62 8.75
N VAL A 89 4.72 -6.65 9.18
CA VAL A 89 5.61 -7.79 8.90
C VAL A 89 5.61 -8.72 10.11
N THR A 90 5.02 -9.89 9.94
CA THR A 90 4.83 -10.86 11.05
C THR A 90 6.05 -11.74 11.28
N SER A 91 6.83 -12.00 10.23
CA SER A 91 8.06 -12.81 10.27
C SER A 91 8.98 -12.49 9.08
N GLY A 92 10.24 -12.93 9.17
CA GLY A 92 11.24 -12.78 8.11
C GLY A 92 12.48 -12.02 8.54
N THR A 93 13.55 -12.16 7.74
CA THR A 93 14.85 -11.50 7.98
C THR A 93 15.11 -10.37 6.99
N ASN A 94 14.37 -10.30 5.88
CA ASN A 94 14.47 -9.27 4.85
C ASN A 94 13.07 -8.94 4.31
N ALA A 95 12.66 -7.67 4.36
CA ALA A 95 11.40 -7.23 3.79
C ALA A 95 11.57 -5.90 3.06
N TYR A 96 11.01 -5.83 1.85
CA TYR A 96 10.99 -4.64 1.00
C TYR A 96 9.54 -4.16 0.90
N ILE A 97 9.27 -2.94 1.37
CA ILE A 97 7.93 -2.35 1.38
C ILE A 97 7.99 -1.03 0.62
N GLY A 98 7.05 -0.78 -0.27
CA GLY A 98 7.07 0.43 -1.07
C GLY A 98 5.97 0.50 -2.11
N ILE A 99 6.27 1.20 -3.19
CA ILE A 99 5.35 1.48 -4.29
C ILE A 99 5.97 1.09 -5.63
N ALA A 100 5.12 0.66 -6.55
CA ALA A 100 5.53 0.35 -7.91
C ALA A 100 4.42 0.70 -8.89
N ARG A 101 4.82 0.92 -10.15
CA ARG A 101 3.90 0.98 -11.28
C ARG A 101 3.66 -0.44 -11.79
N ARG A 102 2.40 -0.83 -11.95
CA ARG A 102 2.00 -2.20 -12.31
C ARG A 102 2.63 -2.65 -13.63
N GLU A 103 2.75 -1.74 -14.58
CA GLU A 103 3.29 -1.99 -15.92
C GLU A 103 4.83 -2.07 -15.97
N ARG A 104 5.52 -1.74 -14.86
CA ARG A 104 6.99 -1.71 -14.82
C ARG A 104 7.61 -2.70 -13.85
N ILE A 105 6.82 -3.27 -12.94
CA ILE A 105 7.33 -4.14 -11.90
C ILE A 105 7.55 -5.56 -12.42
N ASP A 106 8.77 -6.06 -12.30
CA ASP A 106 9.07 -7.48 -12.39
C ASP A 106 8.77 -8.14 -11.03
N VAL A 107 7.65 -8.86 -10.97
CA VAL A 107 7.17 -9.51 -9.73
C VAL A 107 8.00 -10.71 -9.31
N HIS A 108 8.89 -11.22 -10.18
CA HIS A 108 9.81 -12.32 -9.90
C HIS A 108 11.16 -11.83 -9.35
N ARG A 109 11.22 -10.57 -8.91
CA ARG A 109 12.34 -9.97 -8.18
C ARG A 109 11.83 -9.31 -6.90
N ASN A 110 12.75 -8.98 -5.99
CA ASN A 110 12.40 -8.09 -4.88
C ASN A 110 11.97 -6.71 -5.42
N MET A 111 11.14 -5.98 -4.67
CA MET A 111 10.52 -4.73 -5.15
C MET A 111 11.53 -3.65 -5.55
N GLY A 112 12.69 -3.58 -4.90
CA GLY A 112 13.72 -2.58 -5.21
C GLY A 112 14.46 -2.85 -6.53
N SER A 113 14.76 -4.12 -6.80
CA SER A 113 15.38 -4.57 -8.05
C SER A 113 14.37 -4.78 -9.18
N GLY A 114 13.10 -4.97 -8.86
CA GLY A 114 12.02 -5.23 -9.83
C GLY A 114 11.49 -3.98 -10.52
N GLY A 115 12.02 -2.78 -10.25
CA GLY A 115 11.54 -1.52 -10.84
C GLY A 115 10.60 -0.71 -9.94
N GLY A 116 10.37 -1.15 -8.71
CA GLY A 116 9.71 -0.36 -7.67
C GLY A 116 10.65 0.59 -6.94
N ILE A 117 10.06 1.39 -6.06
CA ILE A 117 10.77 2.16 -5.04
C ILE A 117 10.40 1.54 -3.70
N ALA A 118 11.40 1.03 -2.98
CA ALA A 118 11.17 0.28 -1.75
C ALA A 118 12.07 0.73 -0.61
N PHE A 119 11.59 0.54 0.61
CA PHE A 119 12.36 0.61 1.82
C PHE A 119 12.61 -0.79 2.35
N ARG A 120 13.87 -1.11 2.64
CA ARG A 120 14.29 -2.33 3.33
C ARG A 120 14.69 -1.98 4.76
N GLY A 121 13.69 -1.94 5.63
CA GLY A 121 13.88 -1.68 7.06
C GLY A 121 14.13 -2.95 7.89
N ILE A 122 13.65 -4.10 7.44
CA ILE A 122 13.92 -5.40 8.09
C ILE A 122 15.08 -6.05 7.35
N GLY A 123 16.14 -6.37 8.11
CA GLY A 123 17.40 -6.89 7.56
C GLY A 123 18.35 -5.83 6.99
N GLY A 124 17.99 -4.55 7.06
CA GLY A 124 18.79 -3.42 6.58
C GLY A 124 18.22 -2.07 7.05
N SER A 125 18.74 -1.00 6.47
CA SER A 125 18.24 0.37 6.63
C SER A 125 18.51 1.12 5.33
N GLU A 126 17.86 0.66 4.26
CA GLU A 126 18.21 1.06 2.90
C GLU A 126 16.95 1.47 2.13
N LYS A 127 17.07 2.54 1.33
CA LYS A 127 16.12 2.86 0.27
C LYS A 127 16.64 2.28 -1.03
N TRP A 128 15.76 1.61 -1.76
CA TRP A 128 16.05 0.95 -3.02
C TRP A 128 15.24 1.56 -4.16
N LYS A 129 15.89 1.73 -5.32
CA LYS A 129 15.27 2.14 -6.58
C LYS A 129 16.12 1.63 -7.74
N GLU A 130 15.50 0.94 -8.70
CA GLU A 130 16.16 0.53 -9.96
C GLU A 130 17.47 -0.25 -9.71
N CYS A 131 17.43 -1.25 -8.82
CA CYS A 131 18.59 -2.05 -8.37
C CYS A 131 19.70 -1.29 -7.60
N SER A 132 19.61 0.04 -7.49
CA SER A 132 20.50 0.85 -6.66
C SER A 132 19.93 1.01 -5.25
N HIS A 133 20.82 1.16 -4.27
CA HIS A 133 20.42 1.43 -2.89
C HIS A 133 21.32 2.45 -2.22
N SER A 134 20.76 3.10 -1.20
CA SER A 134 21.48 4.02 -0.33
C SER A 134 20.99 3.85 1.11
N ASP A 135 21.85 4.13 2.07
CA ASP A 135 21.46 4.16 3.48
C ASP A 135 20.31 5.15 3.70
N TYR A 136 19.28 4.71 4.41
CA TYR A 136 18.07 5.47 4.64
C TYR A 136 17.29 4.95 5.86
N GLY A 137 16.87 5.87 6.73
CA GLY A 137 16.03 5.53 7.89
C GLY A 137 16.76 4.71 8.96
N ARG A 138 15.97 4.08 9.84
CA ARG A 138 16.48 3.17 10.88
C ARG A 138 16.11 1.73 10.56
N ARG A 139 16.87 0.78 11.11
CA ARG A 139 16.50 -0.64 11.09
C ARG A 139 15.24 -0.86 11.91
N LEU A 140 14.32 -1.64 11.36
CA LEU A 140 13.06 -2.04 11.97
C LEU A 140 13.23 -3.36 12.74
N GLY A 141 12.59 -3.42 13.91
CA GLY A 141 12.49 -4.60 14.76
C GLY A 141 11.13 -5.27 14.64
N ARG A 142 10.98 -6.42 15.33
CA ARG A 142 9.70 -7.13 15.40
C ARG A 142 8.68 -6.26 16.14
N GLY A 143 7.55 -5.98 15.49
CA GLY A 143 6.45 -5.19 16.07
C GLY A 143 6.51 -3.68 15.78
N ASP A 144 7.54 -3.20 15.09
CA ASP A 144 7.54 -1.84 14.53
C ASP A 144 6.42 -1.72 13.45
N ARG A 145 5.79 -0.54 13.37
CA ARG A 145 4.77 -0.16 12.38
C ARG A 145 5.26 1.05 11.60
#